data_AF-A0A917YTB5-F1
#
_entry.id   AF-A0A917YTB5-F1
#
_cell.length_a   1.000
_cell.length_b   1.000
_cell.length_c   1.000
_cell.angle_alpha   90.00
_cell.angle_beta   90.00
_cell.angle_gamma   90.00
#
_symmetry.space_group_name_H-M   'P 1'
#
loop_
_entity.id
_entity.type
_entity.pdbx_description
1 polymer ?
#
loop_
_entity_poly.entity_id
_entity_poly.type
_entity_poly.pdbx_seq_one_letter_code
_entity_poly.pdbx_strand_id
1 'polypeptide(L)'
;MTRVVLLGSSPGPDTAPTGLRLAVLPGSPTVSERLRSQILSLDPRPATIDTGDVAAALRALAEVAESATESLLILPTDSVIHDELIYQITKTKRGALALIAKEPRPETVEEAQPDIVPIDEAEPEISDRRLEGLPIRSRAGKSRIISVGTAHHAVTRPNAVLLGPLHLSPRHAPTLAATCRELAGMADVFGADDDLVQLIVFGLVRNGVSVGIRGRRDLFYRRVTTQQEADEAGAAMVGMDEDRARLDNAVKGADGFFTTYFVSTYSRFIARWAARRGLTPNQVTLISIALGVLAAACFATGDRPWMVAGGVLIYFAFVFDCVDGQVARYARKFGVLGAWLDATFDRFKEYVVFAGLAIGWVVSGNGDDIWILALAAIGLQSVRHLLDFSFGIANRRKPPGQLPTLPLTAPSDKELRRALQSRKVERAQGIRGLLKMWSKAGRFRAVHWARKMIVFPIGERFAAIAITAALFDARITFLTLVIWGTVAAIYTLTGRLMRSLA
;
A
#
# COMPACT_ATOMS: atom_id res chain seq x y z
N MET A 1 -11.17 15.29 -7.57
CA MET A 1 -12.29 14.39 -7.93
C MET A 1 -11.74 13.34 -8.89
N THR A 2 -12.52 12.33 -9.24
CA THR A 2 -12.08 11.23 -10.12
C THR A 2 -13.12 11.08 -11.21
N ARG A 3 -12.73 11.29 -12.46
CA ARG A 3 -13.58 11.06 -13.63
C ARG A 3 -13.58 9.58 -13.98
N VAL A 4 -14.75 9.01 -14.23
CA VAL A 4 -14.90 7.59 -14.51
C VAL A 4 -15.14 7.38 -16.00
N VAL A 5 -14.43 6.41 -16.58
CA VAL A 5 -14.59 5.96 -17.96
C VAL A 5 -14.99 4.50 -17.94
N LEU A 6 -16.21 4.24 -18.37
CA LEU A 6 -16.75 2.92 -18.58
C LEU A 6 -16.42 2.48 -20.01
N LEU A 7 -15.69 1.38 -20.14
CA LEU A 7 -15.44 0.74 -21.43
C LEU A 7 -16.51 -0.31 -21.66
N GLY A 8 -17.10 -0.31 -22.86
CA GLY A 8 -17.99 -1.35 -23.33
C GLY A 8 -17.42 -2.76 -23.15
N SER A 9 -18.29 -3.75 -23.27
CA SER A 9 -17.90 -5.16 -23.19
C SER A 9 -17.02 -5.57 -24.37
N SER A 10 -15.94 -6.30 -24.08
CA SER A 10 -15.20 -7.12 -25.07
C SER A 10 -16.15 -8.20 -25.65
N PRO A 11 -16.03 -8.58 -26.94
CA PRO A 11 -17.06 -9.33 -27.65
C PRO A 11 -17.14 -10.79 -27.17
N GLY A 12 -18.32 -11.20 -26.76
CA GLY A 12 -18.76 -12.59 -26.64
C GLY A 12 -20.12 -12.74 -27.32
N PRO A 13 -20.44 -13.88 -27.93
CA PRO A 13 -21.71 -14.06 -28.62
C PRO A 13 -22.85 -14.15 -27.60
N ASP A 14 -23.95 -13.50 -27.95
CA ASP A 14 -25.25 -13.54 -27.28
C ASP A 14 -25.36 -12.80 -25.93
N THR A 15 -26.06 -11.66 -26.02
CA THR A 15 -26.39 -10.66 -24.99
C THR A 15 -25.25 -9.73 -24.58
N ALA A 16 -25.49 -8.42 -24.69
CA ALA A 16 -24.57 -7.43 -24.14
C ALA A 16 -24.39 -7.74 -22.63
N PRO A 17 -23.16 -8.01 -22.14
CA PRO A 17 -22.87 -8.34 -20.73
C PRO A 17 -23.43 -7.31 -19.73
N THR A 18 -23.78 -6.11 -20.21
CA THR A 18 -24.42 -5.02 -19.48
C THR A 18 -25.84 -5.33 -19.02
N GLY A 19 -26.57 -6.25 -19.68
CA GLY A 19 -27.94 -6.64 -19.35
C GLY A 19 -28.08 -7.82 -18.39
N LEU A 20 -26.97 -8.49 -18.04
CA LEU A 20 -26.95 -9.63 -17.13
C LEU A 20 -27.45 -9.21 -15.74
N ARG A 21 -28.35 -9.99 -15.14
CA ARG A 21 -28.95 -9.65 -13.85
C ARG A 21 -28.18 -10.28 -12.70
N LEU A 22 -28.03 -9.53 -11.61
CA LEU A 22 -27.51 -10.06 -10.35
C LEU A 22 -28.69 -10.47 -9.47
N ALA A 23 -29.23 -11.67 -9.72
CA ALA A 23 -30.49 -12.13 -9.10
C ALA A 23 -30.43 -12.15 -7.56
N VAL A 24 -29.26 -12.41 -6.99
CA VAL A 24 -29.01 -12.47 -5.55
C VAL A 24 -29.11 -11.09 -4.87
N LEU A 25 -28.97 -9.99 -5.63
CA LEU A 25 -29.04 -8.64 -5.07
C LEU A 25 -30.49 -8.11 -4.99
N PRO A 26 -30.82 -7.29 -3.98
CA PRO A 26 -32.13 -6.64 -3.89
C PRO A 26 -32.46 -5.83 -5.15
N GLY A 27 -33.66 -6.04 -5.70
CA GLY A 27 -34.12 -5.40 -6.94
C GLY A 27 -33.56 -6.01 -8.23
N SER A 28 -32.72 -7.05 -8.12
CA SER A 28 -32.10 -7.77 -9.25
C SER A 28 -31.55 -6.84 -10.35
N PRO A 29 -30.73 -5.84 -9.98
CA PRO A 29 -30.19 -4.90 -10.94
C PRO A 29 -29.33 -5.63 -11.97
N THR A 30 -29.20 -5.04 -13.15
CA THR A 30 -28.20 -5.50 -14.11
C THR A 30 -26.78 -5.20 -13.60
N VAL A 31 -25.77 -5.92 -14.12
CA VAL A 31 -24.35 -5.66 -13.82
C VAL A 31 -24.01 -4.19 -14.09
N SER A 32 -24.49 -3.64 -15.21
CA SER A 32 -24.25 -2.25 -15.58
C SER A 32 -24.98 -1.25 -14.66
N GLU A 33 -26.23 -1.53 -14.27
CA GLU A 33 -26.98 -0.71 -13.30
C GLU A 33 -26.30 -0.69 -11.95
N ARG A 34 -25.84 -1.86 -11.47
CA ARG A 34 -25.11 -1.99 -10.21
C ARG A 34 -23.82 -1.20 -10.28
N LEU A 35 -23.00 -1.39 -11.31
CA LEU A 35 -21.75 -0.67 -11.48
C LEU A 35 -21.98 0.85 -11.54
N ARG A 36 -22.95 1.30 -12.33
CA ARG A 36 -23.34 2.71 -12.44
C ARG A 36 -23.74 3.28 -11.08
N SER A 37 -24.57 2.56 -10.31
CA SER A 37 -24.98 2.99 -8.97
C SER A 37 -23.79 3.23 -8.03
N GLN A 38 -22.74 2.39 -8.11
CA GLN A 38 -21.55 2.51 -7.27
C GLN A 38 -20.73 3.75 -7.62
N ILE A 39 -20.58 4.04 -8.92
CA ILE A 39 -19.69 5.11 -9.40
C ILE A 39 -20.34 6.49 -9.45
N LEU A 40 -21.67 6.60 -9.41
CA LEU A 40 -22.37 7.91 -9.40
C LEU A 40 -21.96 8.81 -8.24
N SER A 41 -21.54 8.21 -7.11
CA SER A 41 -20.99 8.95 -5.97
C SER A 41 -19.58 9.51 -6.21
N LEU A 42 -18.87 8.99 -7.21
CA LEU A 42 -17.51 9.40 -7.59
C LEU A 42 -17.54 10.37 -8.76
N ASP A 43 -18.35 10.07 -9.78
CA ASP A 43 -18.54 10.87 -10.98
C ASP A 43 -20.05 10.85 -11.36
N PRO A 44 -20.75 12.00 -11.33
CA PRO A 44 -22.16 12.07 -11.67
C PRO A 44 -22.42 11.86 -13.18
N ARG A 45 -21.39 12.00 -14.04
CA ARG A 45 -21.52 11.88 -15.50
C ARG A 45 -20.37 11.02 -16.06
N PRO A 46 -20.34 9.71 -15.75
CA PRO A 46 -19.29 8.83 -16.25
C PRO A 46 -19.34 8.77 -17.77
N ALA A 47 -18.16 8.87 -18.42
CA ALA A 47 -18.06 8.65 -19.86
C ALA A 47 -18.24 7.17 -20.16
N THR A 48 -19.00 6.82 -21.20
CA THR A 48 -19.12 5.45 -21.69
C THR A 48 -18.57 5.40 -23.11
N ILE A 49 -17.62 4.51 -23.35
CA ILE A 49 -16.96 4.32 -24.64
C ILE A 49 -17.34 2.95 -25.15
N ASP A 50 -17.95 2.90 -26.34
CA ASP A 50 -18.22 1.63 -27.01
C ASP A 50 -16.92 0.98 -27.46
N THR A 51 -16.85 -0.35 -27.33
CA THR A 51 -15.67 -1.18 -27.61
C THR A 51 -15.86 -2.08 -28.83
N GLY A 52 -16.96 -1.94 -29.58
CA GLY A 52 -17.20 -2.69 -30.81
C GLY A 52 -16.13 -2.48 -31.89
N ASP A 53 -15.49 -1.30 -31.93
CA ASP A 53 -14.30 -1.01 -32.73
C ASP A 53 -13.16 -0.56 -31.80
N VAL A 54 -12.10 -1.36 -31.74
CA VAL A 54 -10.92 -1.12 -30.92
C VAL A 54 -10.25 0.22 -31.26
N ALA A 55 -10.13 0.55 -32.55
CA ALA A 55 -9.50 1.80 -32.99
C ALA A 55 -10.33 3.01 -32.57
N ALA A 56 -11.65 2.96 -32.78
CA ALA A 56 -12.56 4.02 -32.37
C ALA A 56 -12.57 4.19 -30.84
N ALA A 57 -12.62 3.10 -30.09
CA ALA A 57 -12.61 3.11 -28.63
C ALA A 57 -11.32 3.75 -28.06
N LEU A 58 -10.17 3.41 -28.64
CA LEU A 58 -8.88 3.99 -28.27
C LEU A 58 -8.82 5.50 -28.59
N ARG A 59 -9.33 5.94 -29.75
CA ARG A 59 -9.38 7.36 -30.09
C ARG A 59 -10.30 8.15 -29.14
N ALA A 60 -11.49 7.62 -28.84
CA ALA A 60 -12.40 8.22 -27.87
C ALA A 60 -11.77 8.33 -26.48
N LEU A 61 -11.04 7.29 -26.04
CA LEU A 61 -10.33 7.35 -24.77
C LEU A 61 -9.19 8.38 -24.79
N ALA A 62 -8.51 8.55 -25.91
CA ALA A 62 -7.47 9.57 -26.06
C ALA A 62 -8.03 10.99 -25.87
N GLU A 63 -9.21 11.29 -26.42
CA GLU A 63 -9.89 12.58 -26.24
C GLU A 63 -10.31 12.83 -24.78
N VAL A 64 -10.83 11.79 -24.12
CA VAL A 64 -11.16 11.86 -22.69
C VAL A 64 -9.90 12.11 -21.85
N ALA A 65 -8.79 11.45 -22.17
CA ALA A 65 -7.53 11.61 -21.48
C ALA A 65 -6.89 12.98 -21.70
N GLU A 66 -6.96 13.54 -22.91
CA GLU A 66 -6.41 14.85 -23.23
C GLU A 66 -7.12 16.00 -22.48
N SER A 67 -8.44 15.86 -22.29
CA SER A 67 -9.25 16.81 -21.52
C SER A 67 -9.22 16.58 -20.00
N ALA A 68 -8.54 15.53 -19.51
CA ALA A 68 -8.59 15.15 -18.10
C ALA A 68 -7.70 16.02 -17.21
N THR A 69 -8.33 16.89 -16.41
CA THR A 69 -7.67 17.62 -15.30
C THR A 69 -7.68 16.83 -13.99
N GLU A 70 -8.49 15.77 -13.93
CA GLU A 70 -8.71 14.92 -12.75
C GLU A 70 -8.15 13.51 -12.95
N SER A 71 -8.10 12.74 -11.86
CA SER A 71 -7.71 11.32 -11.98
C SER A 71 -8.76 10.57 -12.79
N LEU A 72 -8.33 9.65 -13.63
CA LEU A 72 -9.18 8.75 -14.40
C LEU A 72 -9.31 7.40 -13.69
N LEU A 73 -10.52 6.88 -13.59
CA LEU A 73 -10.81 5.50 -13.26
C LEU A 73 -11.44 4.83 -14.48
N ILE A 74 -10.71 3.89 -15.08
CA ILE A 74 -11.14 3.15 -16.25
C ILE A 74 -11.61 1.76 -15.80
N LEU A 75 -12.85 1.42 -16.15
CA LEU A 75 -13.52 0.18 -15.72
C LEU A 75 -14.25 -0.48 -16.90
N PRO A 76 -14.08 -1.79 -17.10
CA PRO A 76 -14.96 -2.57 -17.98
C PRO A 76 -16.41 -2.58 -17.45
N THR A 77 -17.38 -2.44 -18.35
CA THR A 77 -18.82 -2.42 -18.02
C THR A 77 -19.37 -3.77 -17.55
N ASP A 78 -18.66 -4.86 -17.84
CA ASP A 78 -18.94 -6.23 -17.43
C ASP A 78 -18.30 -6.58 -16.06
N SER A 79 -17.85 -5.57 -15.29
CA SER A 79 -17.20 -5.76 -14.00
C SER A 79 -18.20 -5.88 -12.84
N VAL A 80 -18.16 -7.01 -12.14
CA VAL A 80 -18.75 -7.16 -10.81
C VAL A 80 -17.66 -6.86 -9.78
N ILE A 81 -17.76 -5.71 -9.12
CA ILE A 81 -16.73 -5.18 -8.22
C ILE A 81 -17.33 -4.76 -6.88
N HIS A 82 -16.61 -5.05 -5.79
CA HIS A 82 -17.02 -4.63 -4.45
C HIS A 82 -16.76 -3.12 -4.21
N ASP A 83 -17.68 -2.42 -3.53
CA ASP A 83 -17.62 -0.97 -3.25
C ASP A 83 -16.31 -0.51 -2.56
N GLU A 84 -15.89 -1.25 -1.53
CA GLU A 84 -14.61 -1.02 -0.85
C GLU A 84 -13.39 -1.12 -1.79
N LEU A 85 -13.45 -1.98 -2.81
CA LEU A 85 -12.35 -2.10 -3.76
C LEU A 85 -12.25 -0.86 -4.65
N ILE A 86 -13.40 -0.33 -5.13
CA ILE A 86 -13.46 0.94 -5.86
C ILE A 86 -12.90 2.08 -4.98
N TYR A 87 -13.33 2.16 -3.72
CA TYR A 87 -12.82 3.15 -2.77
C TYR A 87 -11.29 3.06 -2.62
N GLN A 88 -10.74 1.86 -2.46
CA GLN A 88 -9.31 1.67 -2.30
C GLN A 88 -8.50 2.02 -3.55
N ILE A 89 -9.03 1.69 -4.74
CA ILE A 89 -8.38 2.01 -6.01
C ILE A 89 -8.35 3.53 -6.22
N THR A 90 -9.47 4.22 -5.99
CA THR A 90 -9.59 5.67 -6.21
C THR A 90 -8.86 6.51 -5.17
N LYS A 91 -8.70 6.01 -3.93
CA LYS A 91 -7.92 6.70 -2.88
C LYS A 91 -6.40 6.50 -3.01
N THR A 92 -5.94 5.74 -3.99
CA THR A 92 -4.51 5.51 -4.17
C THR A 92 -3.78 6.82 -4.50
N LYS A 93 -2.64 7.04 -3.84
CA LYS A 93 -1.70 8.13 -4.20
C LYS A 93 -0.68 7.70 -5.26
N ARG A 94 -0.81 6.49 -5.82
CA ARG A 94 0.05 6.02 -6.91
C ARG A 94 -0.36 6.73 -8.19
N GLY A 95 0.62 7.11 -9.01
CA GLY A 95 0.34 7.77 -10.29
C GLY A 95 -0.45 6.90 -11.24
N ALA A 96 -0.13 5.61 -11.32
CA ALA A 96 -0.89 4.62 -12.06
C ALA A 96 -1.05 3.37 -11.17
N LEU A 97 -2.24 2.78 -11.15
CA LEU A 97 -2.55 1.57 -10.39
C LEU A 97 -3.47 0.67 -11.20
N ALA A 98 -3.04 -0.58 -11.42
CA ALA A 98 -3.87 -1.63 -11.98
C ALA A 98 -4.18 -2.69 -10.91
N LEU A 99 -5.37 -3.27 -11.01
CA LEU A 99 -5.77 -4.44 -10.24
C LEU A 99 -5.27 -5.71 -10.96
N ILE A 100 -4.65 -6.62 -10.21
CA ILE A 100 -4.13 -7.89 -10.73
C ILE A 100 -4.53 -9.05 -9.81
N ALA A 101 -4.73 -10.22 -10.41
CA ALA A 101 -4.72 -11.49 -9.70
C ALA A 101 -3.31 -12.08 -9.77
N LYS A 102 -2.78 -12.53 -8.63
CA LYS A 102 -1.54 -13.32 -8.64
C LYS A 102 -1.90 -14.77 -8.84
N GLU A 103 -1.30 -15.41 -9.84
CA GLU A 103 -1.42 -16.86 -10.02
C GLU A 103 -0.94 -17.58 -8.75
N PRO A 104 -1.71 -18.54 -8.21
CA PRO A 104 -1.20 -19.44 -7.19
C PRO A 104 -0.12 -20.32 -7.83
N ARG A 105 1.16 -20.06 -7.50
CA ARG A 105 2.18 -21.09 -7.70
C ARG A 105 1.95 -22.18 -6.66
N PRO A 106 2.04 -23.48 -7.01
CA PRO A 106 1.92 -24.56 -6.04
C PRO A 106 2.90 -24.33 -4.88
N GLU A 107 2.40 -24.46 -3.66
CA GLU A 107 3.14 -24.18 -2.41
C GLU A 107 4.09 -25.33 -2.02
N THR A 108 4.28 -26.35 -2.87
CA THR A 108 5.18 -27.46 -2.57
C THR A 108 6.64 -27.00 -2.64
N VAL A 109 7.26 -27.03 -1.47
CA VAL A 109 8.59 -26.50 -1.14
C VAL A 109 9.74 -27.30 -1.80
N GLU A 110 9.45 -28.42 -2.47
CA GLU A 110 10.48 -29.30 -3.03
C GLU A 110 10.85 -29.04 -4.51
N GLU A 111 10.04 -28.30 -5.27
CA GLU A 111 10.35 -27.96 -6.68
C GLU A 111 10.58 -26.46 -6.92
N ALA A 112 10.82 -25.69 -5.86
CA ALA A 112 11.34 -24.33 -5.99
C ALA A 112 12.81 -24.36 -6.46
N GLN A 113 13.04 -24.81 -7.69
CA GLN A 113 14.33 -24.70 -8.36
C GLN A 113 14.76 -23.22 -8.31
N PRO A 114 15.98 -22.94 -7.81
CA PRO A 114 16.46 -21.58 -7.71
C PRO A 114 16.67 -21.01 -9.10
N ASP A 115 15.70 -20.24 -9.60
CA ASP A 115 15.81 -19.04 -10.46
C ASP A 115 16.81 -19.05 -11.66
N ILE A 116 17.29 -20.20 -12.12
CA ILE A 116 18.34 -20.31 -13.17
C ILE A 116 17.97 -21.44 -14.15
N VAL A 117 16.93 -21.23 -14.95
CA VAL A 117 16.99 -21.71 -16.34
C VAL A 117 17.79 -20.65 -17.11
N PRO A 118 18.89 -21.00 -17.80
CA PRO A 118 19.63 -20.11 -18.70
C PRO A 118 18.65 -19.37 -19.62
N ILE A 119 18.91 -18.07 -19.86
CA ILE A 119 17.95 -17.18 -20.55
C ILE A 119 17.66 -17.66 -21.97
N ASP A 120 18.62 -18.34 -22.57
CA ASP A 120 18.57 -18.79 -23.97
C ASP A 120 17.73 -20.07 -24.15
N GLU A 121 17.34 -20.74 -23.05
CA GLU A 121 16.53 -21.97 -23.05
C GLU A 121 15.08 -21.74 -22.54
N ALA A 122 14.75 -20.55 -22.03
CA ALA A 122 13.39 -20.25 -21.59
C ALA A 122 12.54 -19.78 -22.78
N GLU A 123 11.81 -20.72 -23.40
CA GLU A 123 10.80 -20.39 -24.39
C GLU A 123 9.76 -19.42 -23.79
N PRO A 124 9.28 -18.43 -24.57
CA PRO A 124 8.16 -17.61 -24.15
C PRO A 124 6.95 -18.53 -23.94
N GLU A 125 6.57 -18.77 -22.69
CA GLU A 125 5.30 -19.42 -22.33
C GLU A 125 4.14 -18.53 -22.82
N ILE A 126 3.75 -18.71 -24.09
CA ILE A 126 2.46 -18.26 -24.59
C ILE A 126 1.45 -19.21 -23.92
N SER A 127 0.76 -18.73 -22.90
CA SER A 127 -0.17 -19.55 -22.12
C SER A 127 -1.43 -19.86 -22.94
N ASP A 128 -1.56 -21.11 -23.39
CA ASP A 128 -2.83 -21.66 -23.90
C ASP A 128 -3.84 -22.00 -22.78
N ARG A 129 -3.56 -21.64 -21.52
CA ARG A 129 -4.45 -21.88 -20.39
C ARG A 129 -5.09 -20.56 -19.95
N ARG A 130 -6.29 -20.27 -20.45
CA ARG A 130 -7.18 -19.19 -19.97
C ARG A 130 -7.57 -19.49 -18.52
N LEU A 131 -6.95 -18.79 -17.58
CA LEU A 131 -7.53 -18.45 -16.28
C LEU A 131 -7.61 -16.92 -16.23
N GLU A 132 -8.66 -16.40 -16.88
CA GLU A 132 -9.11 -14.99 -16.99
C GLU A 132 -8.06 -13.86 -17.01
N GLY A 133 -7.57 -13.54 -18.23
CA GLY A 133 -6.83 -12.31 -18.60
C GLY A 133 -5.45 -12.56 -19.22
N LEU A 134 -4.83 -11.54 -19.85
CA LEU A 134 -3.52 -11.68 -20.50
C LEU A 134 -2.38 -11.83 -19.47
N PRO A 135 -1.38 -12.67 -19.76
CA PRO A 135 -0.26 -12.92 -18.86
C PRO A 135 0.54 -11.63 -18.64
N ILE A 136 0.80 -11.29 -17.38
CA ILE A 136 1.66 -10.16 -17.02
C ILE A 136 2.84 -10.61 -16.17
N ARG A 137 3.92 -9.83 -16.24
CA ARG A 137 5.06 -9.96 -15.35
C ARG A 137 5.18 -8.78 -14.42
N SER A 138 5.01 -9.06 -13.13
CA SER A 138 5.17 -8.11 -12.05
C SER A 138 6.56 -8.15 -11.39
N ARG A 139 7.04 -6.99 -10.93
CA ARG A 139 8.23 -6.88 -10.08
C ARG A 139 7.88 -7.18 -8.62
N ALA A 140 8.24 -8.37 -8.12
CA ALA A 140 8.00 -8.80 -6.74
C ALA A 140 8.41 -7.75 -5.67
N GLY A 141 9.56 -7.10 -5.83
CA GLY A 141 10.08 -6.17 -4.81
C GLY A 141 9.54 -4.72 -4.87
N LYS A 142 8.87 -4.30 -5.95
CA LYS A 142 8.37 -2.91 -6.09
C LYS A 142 6.86 -2.81 -6.34
N SER A 143 6.15 -3.93 -6.40
CA SER A 143 4.70 -4.00 -6.68
C SER A 143 4.30 -3.16 -7.89
N ARG A 144 5.00 -3.38 -9.01
CA ARG A 144 4.78 -2.70 -10.30
C ARG A 144 4.74 -3.70 -11.43
N ILE A 145 3.94 -3.40 -12.44
CA ILE A 145 3.93 -4.13 -13.70
C ILE A 145 5.20 -3.78 -14.47
N ILE A 146 5.86 -4.79 -15.03
CA ILE A 146 7.07 -4.63 -15.85
C ILE A 146 6.76 -4.91 -17.31
N SER A 147 5.94 -5.92 -17.56
CA SER A 147 5.62 -6.41 -18.89
C SER A 147 4.21 -6.95 -18.89
N VAL A 148 3.53 -6.79 -20.02
CA VAL A 148 2.13 -7.14 -20.25
C VAL A 148 2.07 -7.83 -21.60
N GLY A 149 1.36 -8.95 -21.67
CA GLY A 149 1.15 -9.68 -22.91
C GLY A 149 -0.06 -9.13 -23.66
N THR A 150 -0.16 -9.51 -24.92
CA THR A 150 -1.36 -9.40 -25.78
C THR A 150 -1.42 -10.65 -26.64
N ALA A 151 -2.45 -10.82 -27.47
CA ALA A 151 -2.50 -11.92 -28.45
C ALA A 151 -1.20 -12.09 -29.27
N HIS A 152 -0.51 -11.00 -29.61
CA HIS A 152 0.70 -11.00 -30.44
C HIS A 152 2.00 -10.64 -29.71
N HIS A 153 1.95 -10.43 -28.39
CA HIS A 153 3.08 -9.94 -27.61
C HIS A 153 3.40 -10.87 -26.45
N ALA A 154 4.55 -11.55 -26.53
CA ALA A 154 4.96 -12.53 -25.54
C ALA A 154 5.61 -11.90 -24.30
N VAL A 155 5.28 -12.46 -23.13
CA VAL A 155 5.86 -12.08 -21.83
C VAL A 155 6.74 -13.20 -21.30
N THR A 156 8.01 -12.90 -21.01
CA THR A 156 8.92 -13.91 -20.45
C THR A 156 8.68 -14.14 -18.96
N ARG A 157 8.28 -15.36 -18.58
CA ARG A 157 7.99 -15.78 -17.19
C ARG A 157 6.87 -14.95 -16.53
N PRO A 158 5.61 -15.09 -17.00
CA PRO A 158 4.48 -14.44 -16.35
C PRO A 158 4.31 -14.91 -14.89
N ASN A 159 3.65 -14.09 -14.08
CA ASN A 159 3.44 -14.40 -12.65
C ASN A 159 2.16 -13.81 -12.05
N ALA A 160 1.31 -13.25 -12.90
CA ALA A 160 0.04 -12.62 -12.53
C ALA A 160 -0.77 -12.33 -13.79
N VAL A 161 -2.02 -11.97 -13.59
CA VAL A 161 -2.97 -11.62 -14.63
C VAL A 161 -3.65 -10.29 -14.30
N LEU A 162 -3.89 -9.45 -15.32
CA LEU A 162 -4.55 -8.16 -15.15
C LEU A 162 -6.07 -8.34 -15.11
N LEU A 163 -6.72 -7.74 -14.11
CA LEU A 163 -8.16 -7.95 -13.89
C LEU A 163 -9.05 -6.95 -14.62
N GLY A 164 -8.59 -5.71 -14.85
CA GLY A 164 -9.36 -4.71 -15.61
C GLY A 164 -9.29 -3.31 -15.02
N PRO A 165 -9.58 -3.07 -13.73
CA PRO A 165 -9.60 -1.71 -13.19
C PRO A 165 -8.24 -1.01 -13.28
N LEU A 166 -8.24 0.19 -13.88
CA LEU A 166 -7.07 1.05 -14.02
C LEU A 166 -7.36 2.44 -13.47
N HIS A 167 -6.58 2.86 -12.47
CA HIS A 167 -6.61 4.23 -11.95
C HIS A 167 -5.36 4.99 -12.39
N LEU A 168 -5.54 6.19 -12.94
CA LEU A 168 -4.50 7.05 -13.46
C LEU A 168 -4.63 8.47 -12.92
N SER A 169 -3.55 9.01 -12.39
CA SER A 169 -3.46 10.42 -11.99
C SER A 169 -3.34 11.34 -13.22
N PRO A 170 -3.77 12.62 -13.13
CA PRO A 170 -3.76 13.57 -14.24
C PRO A 170 -2.40 13.70 -14.95
N ARG A 171 -1.30 13.58 -14.20
CA ARG A 171 0.07 13.68 -14.74
C ARG A 171 0.42 12.64 -15.81
N HIS A 172 -0.34 11.55 -15.90
CA HIS A 172 -0.16 10.48 -16.89
C HIS A 172 -1.19 10.56 -18.02
N ALA A 173 -2.14 11.49 -17.97
CA ALA A 173 -3.18 11.64 -18.97
C ALA A 173 -2.63 11.98 -20.38
N PRO A 174 -1.60 12.85 -20.53
CA PRO A 174 -0.98 13.08 -21.84
C PRO A 174 -0.32 11.81 -22.42
N THR A 175 0.37 11.04 -21.57
CA THR A 175 0.98 9.77 -21.99
C THR A 175 -0.08 8.73 -22.36
N LEU A 176 -1.19 8.68 -21.63
CA LEU A 176 -2.33 7.83 -21.97
C LEU A 176 -2.90 8.23 -23.34
N ALA A 177 -3.17 9.51 -23.58
CA ALA A 177 -3.72 9.98 -24.85
C ALA A 177 -2.82 9.62 -26.04
N ALA A 178 -1.51 9.89 -25.93
CA ALA A 178 -0.54 9.52 -26.96
C ALA A 178 -0.50 8.00 -27.20
N THR A 179 -0.45 7.22 -26.11
CA THR A 179 -0.45 5.75 -26.18
C THR A 179 -1.69 5.21 -26.87
N CYS A 180 -2.87 5.74 -26.53
CA CYS A 180 -4.12 5.32 -27.15
C CYS A 180 -4.17 5.62 -28.65
N ARG A 181 -3.64 6.77 -29.09
CA ARG A 181 -3.55 7.09 -30.54
C ARG A 181 -2.60 6.15 -31.27
N GLU A 182 -1.46 5.81 -30.67
CA GLU A 182 -0.50 4.87 -31.23
C GLU A 182 -1.10 3.47 -31.35
N LEU A 183 -1.73 2.97 -30.28
CA LEU A 183 -2.46 1.70 -30.29
C LEU A 183 -3.59 1.69 -31.33
N ALA A 184 -4.32 2.80 -31.50
CA ALA A 184 -5.39 2.90 -32.50
C ALA A 184 -4.87 2.80 -33.93
N GLY A 185 -3.64 3.25 -34.19
CA GLY A 185 -2.96 3.07 -35.48
C GLY A 185 -2.49 1.64 -35.74
N MET A 186 -2.52 0.78 -34.73
CA MET A 186 -2.13 -0.63 -34.78
C MET A 186 -3.30 -1.56 -34.51
N ALA A 187 -4.54 -1.05 -34.57
CA ALA A 187 -5.73 -1.80 -34.15
C ALA A 187 -5.92 -3.11 -34.92
N ASP A 188 -5.52 -3.15 -36.19
CA ASP A 188 -5.58 -4.33 -37.07
C ASP A 188 -4.70 -5.50 -36.59
N VAL A 189 -3.75 -5.23 -35.68
CA VAL A 189 -2.87 -6.24 -35.07
C VAL A 189 -3.56 -6.93 -33.89
N PHE A 190 -4.59 -6.34 -33.29
CA PHE A 190 -5.23 -6.89 -32.10
C PHE A 190 -6.39 -7.81 -32.47
N GLY A 191 -6.52 -8.91 -31.73
CA GLY A 191 -7.57 -9.89 -31.92
C GLY A 191 -8.89 -9.47 -31.28
N ALA A 192 -9.98 -10.15 -31.63
CA ALA A 192 -11.29 -9.93 -31.03
C ALA A 192 -11.32 -10.16 -29.50
N ASP A 193 -10.40 -11.00 -29.00
CA ASP A 193 -10.26 -11.32 -27.58
C ASP A 193 -9.37 -10.33 -26.79
N ASP A 194 -8.71 -9.36 -27.44
CA ASP A 194 -7.82 -8.43 -26.75
C ASP A 194 -8.64 -7.42 -25.92
N ASP A 195 -8.48 -7.49 -24.60
CA ASP A 195 -9.14 -6.57 -23.68
C ASP A 195 -8.55 -5.15 -23.78
N LEU A 196 -9.42 -4.16 -23.97
CA LEU A 196 -9.01 -2.78 -24.17
C LEU A 196 -8.20 -2.21 -22.99
N VAL A 197 -8.55 -2.56 -21.74
CA VAL A 197 -7.76 -2.10 -20.58
C VAL A 197 -6.38 -2.74 -20.56
N GLN A 198 -6.28 -4.01 -20.93
CA GLN A 198 -5.00 -4.70 -21.04
C GLN A 198 -4.11 -4.06 -22.11
N LEU A 199 -4.65 -3.69 -23.28
CA LEU A 199 -3.94 -2.95 -24.33
C LEU A 199 -3.44 -1.59 -23.82
N ILE A 200 -4.27 -0.85 -23.08
CA ILE A 200 -3.90 0.44 -22.49
C ILE A 200 -2.75 0.26 -21.49
N VAL A 201 -2.84 -0.72 -20.59
CA VAL A 201 -1.79 -0.97 -19.59
C VAL A 201 -0.51 -1.44 -20.27
N PHE A 202 -0.62 -2.27 -21.31
CA PHE A 202 0.50 -2.67 -22.16
C PHE A 202 1.22 -1.46 -22.75
N GLY A 203 0.49 -0.58 -23.43
CA GLY A 203 1.07 0.60 -24.06
C GLY A 203 1.69 1.56 -23.05
N LEU A 204 1.02 1.79 -21.91
CA LEU A 204 1.55 2.63 -20.83
C LEU A 204 2.87 2.08 -20.28
N VAL A 205 2.93 0.77 -20.02
CA VAL A 205 4.14 0.11 -19.49
C VAL A 205 5.28 0.19 -20.51
N ARG A 206 5.00 -0.05 -21.80
CA ARG A 206 5.97 0.09 -22.90
C ARG A 206 6.44 1.52 -23.13
N ASN A 207 5.58 2.50 -22.88
CA ASN A 207 5.92 3.93 -22.88
C ASN A 207 6.52 4.41 -21.54
N GLY A 208 6.99 3.49 -20.70
CA GLY A 208 7.80 3.79 -19.51
C GLY A 208 7.00 4.20 -18.27
N VAL A 209 5.66 4.17 -18.32
CA VAL A 209 4.80 4.50 -17.18
C VAL A 209 4.89 3.41 -16.13
N SER A 210 5.20 3.82 -14.90
CA SER A 210 5.30 2.89 -13.78
C SER A 210 3.91 2.58 -13.20
N VAL A 211 3.27 1.54 -13.73
CA VAL A 211 1.98 1.05 -13.23
C VAL A 211 2.17 0.24 -11.95
N GLY A 212 1.60 0.73 -10.85
CA GLY A 212 1.57 0.02 -9.58
C GLY A 212 0.54 -1.11 -9.57
N ILE A 213 0.73 -2.06 -8.68
CA ILE A 213 -0.13 -3.24 -8.56
C ILE A 213 -0.95 -3.19 -7.28
N ARG A 214 -2.24 -3.53 -7.39
CA ARG A 214 -3.06 -3.98 -6.26
C ARG A 214 -3.46 -5.42 -6.52
N GLY A 215 -3.12 -6.32 -5.60
CA GLY A 215 -3.61 -7.69 -5.61
C GLY A 215 -4.20 -7.98 -4.24
N ARG A 216 -5.43 -8.47 -4.20
CA ARG A 216 -6.21 -8.69 -2.98
C ARG A 216 -7.07 -9.93 -3.16
N ARG A 217 -7.11 -10.78 -2.13
CA ARG A 217 -7.98 -11.97 -2.07
C ARG A 217 -9.22 -11.73 -1.19
N ASP A 218 -9.27 -10.61 -0.47
CA ASP A 218 -10.24 -10.23 0.56
C ASP A 218 -11.36 -9.31 0.06
N LEU A 219 -11.32 -8.86 -1.20
CA LEU A 219 -12.36 -8.04 -1.83
C LEU A 219 -12.66 -8.55 -3.24
N PHE A 220 -13.93 -8.55 -3.64
CA PHE A 220 -14.40 -9.20 -4.86
C PHE A 220 -14.18 -8.33 -6.09
N TYR A 221 -13.67 -8.97 -7.14
CA TYR A 221 -13.69 -8.48 -8.51
C TYR A 221 -13.77 -9.67 -9.45
N ARG A 222 -14.67 -9.60 -10.43
CA ARG A 222 -14.74 -10.53 -11.56
C ARG A 222 -15.32 -9.82 -12.78
N ARG A 223 -14.86 -10.20 -13.97
CA ARG A 223 -15.52 -9.86 -15.24
C ARG A 223 -16.51 -10.97 -15.57
N VAL A 224 -17.73 -10.63 -15.98
CA VAL A 224 -18.78 -11.61 -16.27
C VAL A 224 -19.29 -11.44 -17.69
N THR A 225 -19.34 -12.54 -18.42
CA THR A 225 -19.78 -12.57 -19.83
C THR A 225 -21.05 -13.37 -20.02
N THR A 226 -21.38 -14.26 -19.09
CA THR A 226 -22.59 -15.09 -19.12
C THR A 226 -23.48 -14.88 -17.89
N GLN A 227 -24.76 -15.21 -18.00
CA GLN A 227 -25.69 -15.12 -16.86
C GLN A 227 -25.29 -16.04 -15.70
N GLN A 228 -24.75 -17.23 -16.00
CA GLN A 228 -24.23 -18.15 -14.98
C GLN A 228 -23.07 -17.50 -14.20
N GLU A 229 -22.10 -16.88 -14.90
CA GLU A 229 -20.99 -16.17 -14.27
C GLU A 229 -21.48 -15.00 -13.40
N ALA A 230 -22.51 -14.27 -13.86
CA ALA A 230 -23.11 -13.18 -13.10
C ALA A 230 -23.78 -13.65 -11.81
N ASP A 231 -24.51 -14.78 -11.85
CA ASP A 231 -25.14 -15.36 -10.67
C ASP A 231 -24.09 -15.86 -9.65
N GLU A 232 -23.05 -16.56 -10.13
CA GLU A 232 -21.92 -16.99 -9.30
C GLU A 232 -21.17 -15.79 -8.69
N ALA A 233 -20.93 -14.75 -9.48
CA ALA A 233 -20.27 -13.53 -9.04
C ALA A 233 -21.11 -12.78 -7.99
N GLY A 234 -22.41 -12.69 -8.20
CA GLY A 234 -23.35 -12.10 -7.25
C GLY A 234 -23.33 -12.83 -5.90
N ALA A 235 -23.43 -14.17 -5.92
CA ALA A 235 -23.37 -14.99 -4.72
C ALA A 235 -22.02 -14.87 -3.99
N ALA A 236 -20.90 -14.92 -4.73
CA ALA A 236 -19.56 -14.79 -4.16
C ALA A 236 -19.31 -13.39 -3.55
N MET A 237 -19.81 -12.33 -4.20
CA MET A 237 -19.69 -10.97 -3.70
C MET A 237 -20.49 -10.77 -2.40
N VAL A 238 -21.72 -11.29 -2.31
CA VAL A 238 -22.56 -11.21 -1.09
C VAL A 238 -21.96 -12.01 0.06
N GLY A 239 -21.29 -13.12 -0.23
CA GLY A 239 -20.58 -13.91 0.78
C GLY A 239 -19.32 -13.24 1.35
N MET A 240 -18.88 -12.10 0.80
CA MET A 240 -17.69 -11.41 1.31
C MET A 240 -17.97 -10.58 2.56
N ASP A 241 -17.17 -10.83 3.60
CA ASP A 241 -17.21 -10.05 4.82
C ASP A 241 -16.44 -8.73 4.65
N GLU A 242 -17.15 -7.69 4.20
CA GLU A 242 -16.60 -6.33 4.07
C GLU A 242 -16.07 -5.79 5.41
N ASP A 243 -16.73 -6.11 6.52
CA ASP A 243 -16.31 -5.65 7.86
C ASP A 243 -14.92 -6.20 8.20
N ARG A 244 -14.71 -7.49 7.97
CA ARG A 244 -13.41 -8.14 8.13
C ARG A 244 -12.37 -7.58 7.18
N ALA A 245 -12.70 -7.37 5.91
CA ALA A 245 -11.79 -6.76 4.96
C ALA A 245 -11.37 -5.34 5.41
N ARG A 246 -12.31 -4.50 5.82
CA ARG A 246 -12.03 -3.16 6.37
C ARG A 246 -11.19 -3.23 7.64
N LEU A 247 -11.44 -4.21 8.51
CA LEU A 247 -10.72 -4.43 9.75
C LEU A 247 -9.25 -4.83 9.50
N ASP A 248 -9.00 -5.75 8.58
CA ASP A 248 -7.65 -6.17 8.20
C ASP A 248 -6.88 -5.01 7.54
N ASN A 249 -7.61 -4.07 6.92
CA ASN A 249 -7.08 -2.85 6.31
C ASN A 249 -6.85 -1.70 7.28
N ALA A 250 -7.48 -1.77 8.45
CA ALA A 250 -7.31 -0.81 9.49
C ALA A 250 -5.91 -0.87 10.10
N VAL A 251 -5.18 -1.99 10.01
CA VAL A 251 -3.83 -2.14 10.59
C VAL A 251 -2.74 -1.77 9.59
N LYS A 252 -1.66 -1.09 10.03
CA LYS A 252 -0.58 -0.63 9.14
C LYS A 252 0.32 -1.84 8.87
N GLY A 253 0.51 -2.23 7.61
CA GLY A 253 1.37 -3.38 7.26
C GLY A 253 2.88 -3.16 7.46
N ALA A 254 3.29 -2.01 8.00
CA ALA A 254 4.70 -1.62 8.14
C ALA A 254 5.10 -1.30 9.59
N ASP A 255 4.34 -1.79 10.56
CA ASP A 255 4.55 -1.53 11.98
C ASP A 255 5.87 -2.13 12.51
N GLY A 256 6.25 -1.70 13.73
CA GLY A 256 7.34 -2.27 14.52
C GLY A 256 6.97 -3.63 15.10
N PHE A 257 7.93 -4.33 15.68
CA PHE A 257 7.72 -5.62 16.36
C PHE A 257 6.69 -5.47 17.48
N PHE A 258 6.91 -4.48 18.36
CA PHE A 258 6.06 -4.30 19.54
C PHE A 258 4.62 -3.98 19.13
N THR A 259 4.45 -3.00 18.24
CA THR A 259 3.13 -2.64 17.71
C THR A 259 2.44 -3.81 17.04
N THR A 260 3.16 -4.63 16.27
CA THR A 260 2.54 -5.76 15.54
C THR A 260 1.99 -6.83 16.47
N TYR A 261 2.76 -7.23 17.49
CA TYR A 261 2.43 -8.39 18.34
C TYR A 261 1.74 -8.05 19.65
N PHE A 262 1.98 -6.86 20.20
CA PHE A 262 1.48 -6.47 21.53
C PHE A 262 0.42 -5.38 21.48
N VAL A 263 0.06 -4.87 20.30
CA VAL A 263 -0.96 -3.82 20.14
C VAL A 263 -1.94 -4.18 19.01
N SER A 264 -1.46 -4.24 17.76
CA SER A 264 -2.26 -4.42 16.55
C SER A 264 -3.08 -5.71 16.50
N THR A 265 -2.69 -6.74 17.27
CA THR A 265 -3.42 -8.02 17.37
C THR A 265 -4.85 -7.83 17.89
N TYR A 266 -5.03 -6.93 18.88
CA TYR A 266 -6.33 -6.69 19.52
C TYR A 266 -6.87 -5.28 19.30
N SER A 267 -6.01 -4.27 19.12
CA SER A 267 -6.42 -2.86 18.99
C SER A 267 -7.35 -2.62 17.80
N ARG A 268 -7.22 -3.41 16.73
CA ARG A 268 -8.16 -3.38 15.60
C ARG A 268 -9.61 -3.60 16.02
N PHE A 269 -9.87 -4.45 17.00
CA PHE A 269 -11.23 -4.69 17.51
C PHE A 269 -11.74 -3.52 18.35
N ILE A 270 -10.84 -2.85 19.09
CA ILE A 270 -11.15 -1.60 19.80
C ILE A 270 -11.50 -0.51 18.77
N ALA A 271 -10.73 -0.40 17.69
CA ALA A 271 -11.01 0.55 16.61
C ALA A 271 -12.37 0.31 15.96
N ARG A 272 -12.71 -0.95 15.70
CA ARG A 272 -14.03 -1.33 15.20
C ARG A 272 -15.15 -0.93 16.17
N TRP A 273 -14.98 -1.25 17.46
CA TRP A 273 -15.94 -0.88 18.49
C TRP A 273 -16.12 0.65 18.58
N ALA A 274 -15.03 1.40 18.62
CA ALA A 274 -15.02 2.86 18.69
C ALA A 274 -15.73 3.48 17.47
N ALA A 275 -15.40 3.00 16.26
CA ALA A 275 -16.03 3.46 15.03
C ALA A 275 -17.55 3.19 15.01
N ARG A 276 -17.98 2.01 15.47
CA ARG A 276 -19.41 1.66 15.57
C ARG A 276 -20.16 2.49 16.62
N ARG A 277 -19.47 2.98 17.65
CA ARG A 277 -20.01 3.93 18.64
C ARG A 277 -19.96 5.38 18.18
N GLY A 278 -19.52 5.65 16.95
CA GLY A 278 -19.48 7.00 16.38
C GLY A 278 -18.30 7.85 16.87
N LEU A 279 -17.34 7.28 17.61
CA LEU A 279 -16.14 8.02 18.04
C LEU A 279 -15.33 8.45 16.82
N THR A 280 -14.96 9.72 16.79
CA THR A 280 -14.10 10.28 15.75
C THR A 280 -12.62 9.95 16.04
N PRO A 281 -11.75 9.84 15.01
CA PRO A 281 -10.32 9.65 15.21
C PRO A 281 -9.74 10.68 16.20
N ASN A 282 -10.08 11.96 16.05
CA ASN A 282 -9.58 13.03 16.92
C ASN A 282 -10.00 12.85 18.40
N GLN A 283 -11.19 12.33 18.68
CA GLN A 283 -11.60 12.02 20.06
C GLN A 283 -10.76 10.89 20.64
N VAL A 284 -10.43 9.87 19.84
CA VAL A 284 -9.55 8.77 20.26
C VAL A 284 -8.12 9.28 20.49
N THR A 285 -7.62 10.17 19.63
CA THR A 285 -6.33 10.85 19.84
C THR A 285 -6.33 11.62 21.18
N LEU A 286 -7.42 12.33 21.52
CA LEU A 286 -7.52 13.05 22.79
C LEU A 286 -7.47 12.12 24.00
N ILE A 287 -8.10 10.93 23.92
CA ILE A 287 -7.99 9.90 24.96
C ILE A 287 -6.52 9.46 25.12
N SER A 288 -5.82 9.20 24.02
CA SER A 288 -4.39 8.86 24.04
C SER A 288 -3.55 9.96 24.71
N ILE A 289 -3.80 11.22 24.37
CA ILE A 289 -3.10 12.38 24.96
C ILE A 289 -3.36 12.46 26.47
N ALA A 290 -4.62 12.35 26.88
CA ALA A 290 -4.98 12.40 28.29
C ALA A 290 -4.29 11.28 29.10
N LEU A 291 -4.27 10.05 28.57
CA LEU A 291 -3.55 8.93 29.19
C LEU A 291 -2.04 9.20 29.28
N GLY A 292 -1.43 9.82 28.27
CA GLY A 292 -0.01 10.18 28.29
C GLY A 292 0.32 11.25 29.34
N VAL A 293 -0.53 12.27 29.50
CA VAL A 293 -0.38 13.30 30.54
C VAL A 293 -0.57 12.70 31.93
N LEU A 294 -1.58 11.84 32.11
CA LEU A 294 -1.80 11.12 33.37
C LEU A 294 -0.60 10.21 33.71
N ALA A 295 -0.03 9.52 32.71
CA ALA A 295 1.17 8.71 32.92
C ALA A 295 2.34 9.55 33.42
N ALA A 296 2.57 10.72 32.82
CA ALA A 296 3.61 11.65 33.25
C ALA A 296 3.37 12.19 34.66
N ALA A 297 2.12 12.50 35.01
CA ALA A 297 1.75 12.91 36.37
C ALA A 297 2.04 11.80 37.39
N CYS A 298 1.72 10.54 37.06
CA CYS A 298 2.09 9.39 37.89
C CYS A 298 3.62 9.27 38.04
N PHE A 299 4.38 9.38 36.95
CA PHE A 299 5.85 9.33 37.02
C PHE A 299 6.43 10.48 37.86
N ALA A 300 5.83 11.67 37.82
CA ALA A 300 6.27 12.85 38.57
C ALA A 300 6.15 12.72 40.09
N THR A 301 5.40 11.74 40.60
CA THR A 301 5.29 11.49 42.05
C THR A 301 6.58 10.91 42.64
N GLY A 302 7.37 10.17 41.85
CA GLY A 302 8.59 9.51 42.32
C GLY A 302 8.39 8.17 43.03
N ASP A 303 7.17 7.81 43.44
CA ASP A 303 6.93 6.55 44.16
C ASP A 303 6.76 5.35 43.22
N ARG A 304 7.24 4.18 43.66
CA ARG A 304 7.18 2.95 42.84
C ARG A 304 5.77 2.55 42.39
N PRO A 305 4.71 2.56 43.22
CA PRO A 305 3.37 2.19 42.77
C PRO A 305 2.87 3.09 41.63
N TRP A 306 3.18 4.38 41.71
CA TRP A 306 2.83 5.35 40.68
C TRP A 306 3.69 5.20 39.43
N MET A 307 4.96 4.80 39.55
CA MET A 307 5.76 4.42 38.37
C MET A 307 5.15 3.23 37.62
N VAL A 308 4.65 2.21 38.33
CA VAL A 308 3.96 1.07 37.69
C VAL A 308 2.66 1.53 37.03
N ALA A 309 1.85 2.35 37.71
CA ALA A 309 0.63 2.91 37.16
C ALA A 309 0.91 3.77 35.90
N GLY A 310 1.95 4.61 35.95
CA GLY A 310 2.43 5.39 34.81
C GLY A 310 2.86 4.52 33.63
N GLY A 311 3.56 3.41 33.90
CA GLY A 311 3.96 2.41 32.90
C GLY A 311 2.76 1.76 32.20
N VAL A 312 1.71 1.42 32.94
CA VAL A 312 0.45 0.91 32.39
C VAL A 312 -0.27 1.97 31.57
N LEU A 313 -0.37 3.19 32.09
CA LEU A 313 -1.04 4.31 31.41
C LEU A 313 -0.36 4.67 30.10
N ILE A 314 0.97 4.73 30.05
CA ILE A 314 1.70 5.07 28.81
C ILE A 314 1.60 3.95 27.77
N TYR A 315 1.51 2.68 28.20
CA TYR A 315 1.18 1.57 27.31
C TYR A 315 -0.20 1.78 26.68
N PHE A 316 -1.24 2.03 27.47
CA PHE A 316 -2.58 2.27 26.93
C PHE A 316 -2.68 3.56 26.11
N ALA A 317 -1.94 4.61 26.46
CA ALA A 317 -1.81 5.81 25.64
C ALA A 317 -1.31 5.44 24.23
N PHE A 318 -0.30 4.58 24.13
CA PHE A 318 0.21 4.08 22.84
C PHE A 318 -0.79 3.16 22.12
N VAL A 319 -1.57 2.36 22.85
CA VAL A 319 -2.64 1.56 22.25
C VAL A 319 -3.68 2.46 21.58
N PHE A 320 -4.17 3.49 22.28
CA PHE A 320 -5.18 4.41 21.74
C PHE A 320 -4.65 5.27 20.59
N ASP A 321 -3.36 5.59 20.61
CA ASP A 321 -2.67 6.21 19.47
C ASP A 321 -2.73 5.32 18.22
N CYS A 322 -2.47 4.02 18.36
CA CYS A 322 -2.65 3.10 17.25
C CYS A 322 -4.12 2.97 16.81
N VAL A 323 -5.06 3.05 17.76
CA VAL A 323 -6.51 2.92 17.52
C VAL A 323 -7.03 4.12 16.72
N ASP A 324 -6.57 5.34 16.94
CA ASP A 324 -7.11 6.50 16.21
C ASP A 324 -6.91 6.39 14.68
N GLY A 325 -5.73 5.94 14.25
CA GLY A 325 -5.38 5.74 12.86
C GLY A 325 -6.03 4.49 12.28
N GLN A 326 -6.35 3.50 13.11
CA GLN A 326 -7.17 2.36 12.73
C GLN A 326 -8.64 2.76 12.55
N VAL A 327 -9.20 3.59 13.44
CA VAL A 327 -10.56 4.15 13.32
C VAL A 327 -10.67 5.00 12.06
N ALA A 328 -9.69 5.87 11.79
CA ALA A 328 -9.65 6.69 10.58
C ALA A 328 -9.72 5.84 9.30
N ARG A 329 -8.99 4.71 9.27
CA ARG A 329 -8.97 3.79 8.14
C ARG A 329 -10.24 2.96 8.01
N TYR A 330 -10.71 2.38 9.11
CA TYR A 330 -11.90 1.55 9.14
C TYR A 330 -13.16 2.35 8.81
N ALA A 331 -13.31 3.55 9.40
CA ALA A 331 -14.45 4.44 9.17
C ALA A 331 -14.31 5.31 7.91
N ARG A 332 -13.20 5.19 7.16
CA ARG A 332 -12.88 6.02 5.98
C ARG A 332 -12.84 7.54 6.29
N LYS A 333 -12.65 7.92 7.56
CA LYS A 333 -12.60 9.31 8.05
C LYS A 333 -11.14 9.76 8.17
N PHE A 334 -10.60 10.33 7.09
CA PHE A 334 -9.26 10.92 7.08
C PHE A 334 -9.33 12.44 7.00
N GLY A 335 -8.55 13.12 7.83
CA GLY A 335 -8.44 14.57 7.81
C GLY A 335 -6.98 15.01 7.89
N VAL A 336 -6.67 16.17 7.32
CA VAL A 336 -5.36 16.80 7.45
C VAL A 336 -5.08 17.14 8.92
N LEU A 337 -6.10 17.67 9.62
CA LEU A 337 -6.02 17.96 11.05
C LEU A 337 -5.68 16.70 11.85
N GLY A 338 -6.38 15.59 11.63
CA GLY A 338 -6.12 14.34 12.35
C GLY A 338 -4.70 13.82 12.12
N ALA A 339 -4.22 13.84 10.87
CA ALA A 339 -2.85 13.44 10.55
C ALA A 339 -1.79 14.37 11.17
N TRP A 340 -2.10 15.66 11.33
CA TRP A 340 -1.22 16.61 12.00
C TRP A 340 -1.25 16.47 13.53
N LEU A 341 -2.43 16.20 14.12
CA LEU A 341 -2.59 15.94 15.54
C LEU A 341 -1.83 14.68 15.95
N ASP A 342 -2.03 13.56 15.25
CA ASP A 342 -1.30 12.29 15.42
C ASP A 342 0.23 12.55 15.45
N ALA A 343 0.76 13.17 14.39
CA ALA A 343 2.19 13.45 14.28
C ALA A 343 2.75 14.41 15.34
N THR A 344 1.95 15.37 15.81
CA THR A 344 2.37 16.36 16.82
C THR A 344 2.33 15.77 18.22
N PHE A 345 1.22 15.12 18.57
CA PHE A 345 0.96 14.65 19.92
C PHE A 345 1.67 13.36 20.28
N ASP A 346 2.12 12.58 19.29
CA ASP A 346 3.13 11.53 19.50
C ASP A 346 4.38 12.06 20.21
N ARG A 347 4.89 13.20 19.75
CA ARG A 347 6.12 13.83 20.27
C ARG A 347 5.86 14.49 21.61
N PHE A 348 4.71 15.16 21.73
CA PHE A 348 4.29 15.78 22.97
C PHE A 348 4.22 14.76 24.12
N LYS A 349 3.56 13.62 23.90
CA LYS A 349 3.46 12.54 24.91
C LYS A 349 4.85 12.06 25.35
N GLU A 350 5.75 11.82 24.40
CA GLU A 350 7.12 11.37 24.69
C GLU A 350 7.86 12.38 25.58
N TYR A 351 7.79 13.68 25.27
CA TYR A 351 8.48 14.72 26.04
C TYR A 351 7.85 15.00 27.39
N VAL A 352 6.52 14.95 27.49
CA VAL A 352 5.80 15.11 28.75
C VAL A 352 6.12 13.96 29.71
N VAL A 353 6.23 12.73 29.21
CA VAL A 353 6.66 11.58 30.03
C VAL A 353 8.12 11.71 30.47
N PHE A 354 9.01 12.22 29.62
CA PHE A 354 10.39 12.50 30.01
C PHE A 354 10.45 13.55 31.13
N ALA A 355 9.67 14.63 31.02
CA ALA A 355 9.57 15.62 32.09
C ALA A 355 9.04 14.99 33.39
N GLY A 356 7.98 14.17 33.32
CA GLY A 356 7.42 13.48 34.48
C GLY A 356 8.44 12.57 35.17
N LEU A 357 9.20 11.76 34.41
CA LEU A 357 10.24 10.89 34.95
C LEU A 357 11.39 11.68 35.62
N ALA A 358 11.82 12.79 35.01
CA ALA A 358 12.87 13.64 35.57
C ALA A 358 12.41 14.36 36.84
N ILE A 359 11.18 14.88 36.86
CA ILE A 359 10.57 15.50 38.05
C ILE A 359 10.47 14.47 39.18
N GLY A 360 9.93 13.28 38.90
CA GLY A 360 9.78 12.24 39.93
C GLY A 360 11.11 11.79 40.54
N TRP A 361 12.18 11.74 39.74
CA TRP A 361 13.53 11.46 40.25
C TRP A 361 14.00 12.50 41.26
N VAL A 362 13.85 13.78 40.94
CA VAL A 362 14.23 14.90 41.82
C VAL A 362 13.35 14.95 43.08
N VAL A 363 12.04 14.79 42.92
CA VAL A 363 11.07 14.75 44.04
C VAL A 363 11.38 13.61 45.02
N SER A 364 11.92 12.49 44.53
CA SER A 364 12.36 11.37 45.35
C SER A 364 13.65 11.64 46.15
N GLY A 365 14.18 12.88 46.10
CA GLY A 365 15.39 13.29 46.83
C GLY A 365 16.70 12.95 46.11
N ASN A 366 16.66 12.56 44.84
CA ASN A 366 17.86 12.37 44.03
C ASN A 366 18.31 13.70 43.40
N GLY A 367 19.53 13.74 42.86
CA GLY A 367 20.11 14.94 42.25
C GLY A 367 19.44 15.38 40.93
N ASP A 368 19.66 16.66 40.59
CA ASP A 368 19.17 17.29 39.35
C ASP A 368 19.92 16.86 38.08
N ASP A 369 20.97 16.04 38.22
CA ASP A 369 21.80 15.53 37.12
C ASP A 369 20.99 14.70 36.11
N ILE A 370 19.85 14.13 36.53
CA ILE A 370 18.91 13.41 35.67
C ILE A 370 18.44 14.25 34.47
N TRP A 371 18.34 15.58 34.64
CA TRP A 371 17.91 16.48 33.58
C TRP A 371 18.88 16.48 32.39
N ILE A 372 20.17 16.19 32.63
CA ILE A 372 21.16 16.05 31.54
C ILE A 372 20.77 14.87 30.65
N LEU A 373 20.41 13.72 31.25
CA LEU A 373 19.98 12.53 30.51
C LEU A 373 18.62 12.76 29.82
N ALA A 374 17.69 13.45 30.49
CA ALA A 374 16.39 13.81 29.91
C ALA A 374 16.54 14.71 28.68
N LEU A 375 17.35 15.78 28.79
CA LEU A 375 17.64 16.70 27.69
C LEU A 375 18.40 16.00 26.55
N ALA A 376 19.36 15.12 26.88
CA ALA A 376 20.04 14.30 25.87
C ALA A 376 19.05 13.40 25.11
N ALA A 377 18.11 12.75 25.81
CA ALA A 377 17.06 11.95 25.19
C ALA A 377 16.14 12.80 24.30
N ILE A 378 15.67 13.96 24.77
CA ILE A 378 14.86 14.90 23.98
C ILE A 378 15.60 15.35 22.72
N GLY A 379 16.86 15.79 22.87
CA GLY A 379 17.68 16.26 21.76
C GLY A 379 17.88 15.17 20.71
N LEU A 380 18.29 13.97 21.14
CA LEU A 380 18.50 12.82 20.28
C LEU A 380 17.25 12.42 19.50
N GLN A 381 16.09 12.31 20.19
CA GLN A 381 14.85 11.96 19.49
C GLN A 381 14.36 13.09 18.58
N SER A 382 14.50 14.35 18.99
CA SER A 382 14.14 15.50 18.16
C SER A 382 14.91 15.50 16.84
N VAL A 383 16.24 15.34 16.90
CA VAL A 383 17.11 15.25 15.71
C VAL A 383 16.74 14.05 14.85
N ARG A 384 16.58 12.88 15.46
CA ARG A 384 16.24 11.65 14.72
C ARG A 384 14.90 11.78 13.99
N HIS A 385 13.88 12.32 14.65
CA HIS A 385 12.58 12.55 14.05
C HIS A 385 12.64 13.56 12.90
N LEU A 386 13.40 14.65 13.07
CA LEU A 386 13.60 15.63 12.01
C LEU A 386 14.26 14.98 10.78
N LEU A 387 15.28 14.15 10.99
CA LEU A 387 15.96 13.40 9.91
C LEU A 387 15.01 12.40 9.24
N ASP A 388 14.22 11.67 10.02
CA ASP A 388 13.22 10.71 9.51
C ASP A 388 12.17 11.40 8.63
N PHE A 389 11.66 12.54 9.10
CA PHE A 389 10.68 13.34 8.37
C PHE A 389 11.27 13.91 7.08
N SER A 390 12.47 14.51 7.16
CA SER A 390 13.16 15.14 6.03
C SER A 390 13.53 14.13 4.96
N PHE A 391 14.11 12.98 5.34
CA PHE A 391 14.43 11.90 4.42
C PHE A 391 13.16 11.28 3.81
N GLY A 392 12.11 11.11 4.61
CA GLY A 392 10.81 10.60 4.15
C GLY A 392 10.19 11.49 3.08
N ILE A 393 10.19 12.81 3.28
CA ILE A 393 9.68 13.78 2.30
C ILE A 393 10.53 13.76 1.02
N ALA A 394 11.85 13.83 1.15
CA ALA A 394 12.75 13.81 0.01
C ALA A 394 12.54 12.55 -0.87
N ASN A 395 12.37 11.39 -0.23
CA ASN A 395 12.17 10.14 -0.95
C ASN A 395 10.75 9.99 -1.53
N ARG A 396 9.73 10.63 -0.94
CA ARG A 396 8.36 10.69 -1.52
C ARG A 396 8.28 11.59 -2.74
N ARG A 397 9.10 12.65 -2.81
CA ARG A 397 9.16 13.57 -3.96
C ARG A 397 9.87 12.95 -5.18
N LYS A 398 10.77 11.99 -4.97
CA LYS A 398 11.45 11.31 -6.08
C LYS A 398 10.43 10.54 -6.92
N PRO A 399 10.24 10.88 -8.21
CA PRO A 399 9.33 10.13 -9.05
C PRO A 399 9.79 8.67 -9.16
N PRO A 400 8.86 7.73 -9.35
CA PRO A 400 9.22 6.37 -9.69
C PRO A 400 10.17 6.38 -10.89
N GLY A 401 11.35 5.76 -10.76
CA GLY A 401 12.27 5.64 -11.89
C GLY A 401 11.55 5.00 -13.08
N GLN A 402 11.68 5.62 -14.25
CA GLN A 402 11.04 5.18 -15.49
C GLN A 402 11.50 3.75 -15.85
N LEU A 403 10.56 2.96 -16.36
CA LEU A 403 10.89 1.69 -16.98
C LEU A 403 11.58 1.99 -18.33
N PRO A 404 12.54 1.14 -18.77
CA PRO A 404 13.00 1.22 -20.16
C PRO A 404 11.79 1.16 -21.09
N THR A 405 11.78 2.00 -22.12
CA THR A 405 10.75 1.95 -23.14
C THR A 405 11.00 0.79 -24.09
N LEU A 406 9.93 0.28 -24.70
CA LEU A 406 9.98 -0.76 -25.71
C LEU A 406 8.95 -0.39 -26.79
N PRO A 407 9.28 -0.44 -28.09
CA PRO A 407 8.31 -0.14 -29.15
C PRO A 407 7.05 -0.99 -29.02
N LEU A 408 5.88 -0.44 -29.36
CA LEU A 408 4.63 -1.20 -29.31
C LEU A 408 4.61 -2.38 -30.31
N THR A 409 5.41 -2.32 -31.38
CA THR A 409 5.57 -3.38 -32.39
C THR A 409 6.48 -4.53 -31.96
N ALA A 410 7.23 -4.40 -30.86
CA ALA A 410 8.20 -5.41 -30.47
C ALA A 410 7.50 -6.71 -30.04
N PRO A 411 7.76 -7.88 -30.65
CA PRO A 411 6.97 -9.09 -30.45
C PRO A 411 7.14 -9.73 -29.06
N SER A 412 8.21 -9.39 -28.32
CA SER A 412 8.46 -9.94 -26.98
C SER A 412 9.17 -8.98 -26.05
N ASP A 413 9.10 -9.22 -24.74
CA ASP A 413 9.77 -8.43 -23.71
C ASP A 413 11.24 -8.81 -23.44
N LYS A 414 11.85 -9.62 -24.33
CA LYS A 414 13.23 -10.13 -24.15
C LYS A 414 14.26 -9.00 -24.00
N GLU A 415 14.18 -7.97 -24.83
CA GLU A 415 15.08 -6.81 -24.77
C GLU A 415 14.90 -6.01 -23.48
N LEU A 416 13.64 -5.74 -23.11
CA LEU A 416 13.29 -5.10 -21.85
C LEU A 416 13.86 -5.88 -20.66
N ARG A 417 13.76 -7.21 -20.69
CA ARG A 417 14.34 -8.08 -19.66
C ARG A 417 15.85 -7.97 -19.61
N ARG A 418 16.54 -8.01 -20.75
CA ARG A 418 18.00 -7.83 -20.84
C ARG A 418 18.41 -6.48 -20.25
N ALA A 419 17.74 -5.40 -20.62
CA ALA A 419 17.98 -4.05 -20.09
C ALA A 419 17.72 -3.95 -18.57
N LEU A 420 16.73 -4.68 -18.05
CA LEU A 420 16.48 -4.73 -16.61
C LEU A 420 17.48 -5.60 -15.85
N GLN A 421 18.01 -6.64 -16.50
CA GLN A 421 19.07 -7.48 -15.97
C GLN A 421 20.41 -6.75 -15.94
N SER A 422 20.79 -6.03 -17.00
CA SER A 422 22.00 -5.19 -17.01
C SER A 422 21.92 -4.13 -15.91
N ARG A 423 20.80 -3.38 -15.82
CA ARG A 423 20.54 -2.45 -14.72
C ARG A 423 20.61 -3.13 -13.34
N LYS A 424 20.23 -4.41 -13.22
CA LYS A 424 20.31 -5.17 -11.96
C LYS A 424 21.75 -5.56 -11.62
N VAL A 425 22.57 -5.91 -12.61
CA VAL A 425 23.99 -6.27 -12.45
C VAL A 425 24.81 -5.03 -12.11
N GLU A 426 24.67 -3.94 -12.87
CA GLU A 426 25.29 -2.64 -12.58
C GLU A 426 24.94 -2.17 -11.17
N ARG A 427 23.65 -2.21 -10.79
CA ARG A 427 23.21 -1.83 -9.44
C ARG A 427 23.60 -2.84 -8.37
N ALA A 428 24.08 -4.03 -8.70
CA ALA A 428 24.52 -5.02 -7.73
C ALA A 428 26.02 -4.92 -7.42
N GLN A 429 26.76 -4.05 -8.10
CA GLN A 429 28.18 -3.83 -7.85
C GLN A 429 28.41 -2.85 -6.67
N GLY A 430 29.56 -2.96 -6.02
CA GLY A 430 30.00 -2.09 -4.94
C GLY A 430 29.10 -2.12 -3.69
N ILE A 431 28.95 -0.94 -3.05
CA ILE A 431 28.19 -0.74 -1.79
C ILE A 431 26.73 -1.23 -1.91
N ARG A 432 26.12 -1.15 -3.11
CA ARG A 432 24.77 -1.65 -3.37
C ARG A 432 24.66 -3.18 -3.31
N GLY A 433 25.71 -3.90 -3.68
CA GLY A 433 25.78 -5.36 -3.56
C GLY A 433 25.73 -5.83 -2.10
N LEU A 434 26.51 -5.17 -1.24
CA LEU A 434 26.50 -5.40 0.21
C LEU A 434 25.12 -5.09 0.82
N LEU A 435 24.54 -3.93 0.49
CA LEU A 435 23.16 -3.57 0.90
C LEU A 435 22.14 -4.63 0.47
N LYS A 436 22.31 -5.25 -0.69
CA LYS A 436 21.41 -6.27 -1.22
C LYS A 436 21.57 -7.60 -0.49
N MET A 437 22.79 -8.07 -0.23
CA MET A 437 23.03 -9.25 0.60
C MET A 437 22.43 -9.07 1.99
N TRP A 438 22.65 -7.89 2.58
CA TRP A 438 22.03 -7.52 3.83
C TRP A 438 20.50 -7.53 3.68
N SER A 439 19.89 -6.88 2.68
CA SER A 439 18.43 -6.96 2.46
C SER A 439 17.89 -8.40 2.33
N LYS A 440 18.65 -9.31 1.69
CA LYS A 440 18.31 -10.72 1.50
C LYS A 440 18.30 -11.50 2.82
N ALA A 441 19.22 -11.19 3.75
CA ALA A 441 19.21 -11.77 5.10
C ALA A 441 17.95 -11.39 5.90
N GLY A 442 17.28 -10.28 5.55
CA GLY A 442 16.00 -9.87 6.14
C GLY A 442 14.80 -10.75 5.75
N ARG A 443 15.01 -11.81 4.94
CA ARG A 443 13.99 -12.82 4.65
C ARG A 443 13.74 -13.74 5.85
N PHE A 444 14.75 -13.95 6.69
CA PHE A 444 14.57 -14.70 7.94
C PHE A 444 13.77 -13.86 8.93
N ARG A 445 12.72 -14.45 9.52
CA ARG A 445 11.79 -13.74 10.42
C ARG A 445 12.50 -13.07 11.59
N ALA A 446 13.47 -13.74 12.22
CA ALA A 446 14.24 -13.19 13.32
C ALA A 446 15.02 -11.93 12.91
N VAL A 447 15.73 -12.00 11.76
CA VAL A 447 16.50 -10.86 11.23
C VAL A 447 15.57 -9.72 10.80
N HIS A 448 14.41 -10.04 10.22
CA HIS A 448 13.40 -9.04 9.87
C HIS A 448 12.98 -8.21 11.09
N TRP A 449 12.62 -8.89 12.18
CA TRP A 449 12.17 -8.22 13.40
C TRP A 449 13.30 -7.51 14.14
N ALA A 450 14.48 -8.11 14.23
CA ALA A 450 15.66 -7.44 14.79
C ALA A 450 15.95 -6.11 14.07
N ARG A 451 15.83 -6.07 12.74
CA ARG A 451 15.99 -4.84 11.94
C ARG A 451 14.91 -3.81 12.15
N LYS A 452 13.69 -4.25 12.49
CA LYS A 452 12.60 -3.35 12.83
C LYS A 452 12.83 -2.74 14.22
N MET A 453 13.28 -3.55 15.18
CA MET A 453 13.54 -3.13 16.56
C MET A 453 14.79 -2.25 16.71
N ILE A 454 15.87 -2.51 15.96
CA ILE A 454 17.11 -1.70 16.05
C ILE A 454 16.89 -0.25 15.62
N VAL A 455 15.90 0.01 14.76
CA VAL A 455 15.49 1.36 14.38
C VAL A 455 14.79 2.06 15.55
N PHE A 456 14.46 1.36 16.63
CA PHE A 456 13.75 1.87 17.81
C PHE A 456 12.50 2.69 17.47
N PRO A 457 11.52 2.09 16.76
CA PRO A 457 10.26 2.75 16.40
C PRO A 457 9.46 3.17 17.64
N ILE A 458 8.42 3.98 17.42
CA ILE A 458 7.60 4.57 18.50
C ILE A 458 7.12 3.49 19.47
N GLY A 459 6.55 2.39 18.99
CA GLY A 459 6.07 1.31 19.85
C GLY A 459 7.15 0.70 20.74
N GLU A 460 8.33 0.42 20.20
CA GLU A 460 9.46 -0.11 20.95
C GLU A 460 9.98 0.89 22.00
N ARG A 461 9.92 2.20 21.72
CA ARG A 461 10.29 3.23 22.70
C ARG A 461 9.30 3.31 23.85
N PHE A 462 8.00 3.36 23.54
CA PHE A 462 6.96 3.40 24.56
C PHE A 462 6.96 2.12 25.41
N ALA A 463 7.23 0.96 24.80
CA ALA A 463 7.44 -0.29 25.53
C ALA A 463 8.67 -0.21 26.46
N ALA A 464 9.80 0.31 25.96
CA ALA A 464 11.00 0.49 26.77
C ALA A 464 10.72 1.41 27.96
N ILE A 465 10.06 2.56 27.76
CA ILE A 465 9.66 3.49 28.82
C ILE A 465 8.76 2.79 29.85
N ALA A 466 7.69 2.13 29.39
CA ALA A 466 6.74 1.45 30.27
C ALA A 466 7.41 0.40 31.15
N ILE A 467 8.26 -0.44 30.56
CA ILE A 467 8.93 -1.55 31.25
C ILE A 467 10.01 -1.02 32.18
N THR A 468 10.88 -0.13 31.69
CA THR A 468 12.02 0.34 32.48
C THR A 468 11.59 1.25 33.63
N ALA A 469 10.61 2.12 33.43
CA ALA A 469 10.07 2.94 34.50
C ALA A 469 9.34 2.10 35.56
N ALA A 470 8.58 1.07 35.17
CA ALA A 470 7.85 0.24 36.12
C ALA A 470 8.77 -0.68 36.96
N LEU A 471 9.79 -1.27 36.32
CA LEU A 471 10.66 -2.26 36.95
C LEU A 471 11.88 -1.62 37.64
N PHE A 472 12.35 -0.49 37.13
CA PHE A 472 13.58 0.17 37.57
C PHE A 472 13.29 1.63 37.96
N ASP A 473 14.21 2.54 37.62
CA ASP A 473 14.13 3.96 37.92
C ASP A 473 14.21 4.83 36.65
N ALA A 474 14.05 6.14 36.84
CA ALA A 474 14.12 7.11 35.75
C ALA A 474 15.50 7.11 35.05
N ARG A 475 16.59 6.86 35.78
CA ARG A 475 17.94 6.85 35.24
C ARG A 475 18.14 5.71 34.24
N ILE A 476 17.74 4.48 34.59
CA ILE A 476 17.79 3.32 33.69
C ILE A 476 16.90 3.55 32.46
N THR A 477 15.74 4.18 32.66
CA THR A 477 14.85 4.55 31.57
C THR A 477 15.54 5.50 30.57
N PHE A 478 16.14 6.60 31.04
CA PHE A 478 16.83 7.54 30.15
C PHE A 478 18.10 6.94 29.53
N LEU A 479 18.89 6.17 30.28
CA LEU A 479 20.06 5.48 29.72
C LEU A 479 19.65 4.54 28.59
N THR A 480 18.56 3.77 28.77
CA THR A 480 18.02 2.90 27.72
C THR A 480 17.64 3.71 26.48
N LEU A 481 16.96 4.85 26.67
CA LEU A 481 16.53 5.73 25.57
C LEU A 481 17.71 6.36 24.83
N VAL A 482 18.73 6.83 25.54
CA VAL A 482 19.92 7.44 24.96
C VAL A 482 20.77 6.40 24.24
N ILE A 483 21.06 5.27 24.88
CA ILE A 483 21.90 4.21 24.31
C ILE A 483 21.24 3.61 23.07
N TRP A 484 19.99 3.12 23.20
CA TRP A 484 19.29 2.52 22.07
C TRP A 484 18.94 3.56 21.00
N GLY A 485 18.56 4.78 21.41
CA GLY A 485 18.36 5.90 20.49
C GLY A 485 19.60 6.21 19.66
N THR A 486 20.79 6.15 20.26
CA THR A 486 22.07 6.41 19.58
C THR A 486 22.39 5.29 18.59
N VAL A 487 22.23 4.03 19.00
CA VAL A 487 22.36 2.87 18.10
C VAL A 487 21.41 3.00 16.91
N ALA A 488 20.14 3.35 17.16
CA ALA A 488 19.14 3.55 16.13
C ALA A 488 19.50 4.72 15.19
N ALA A 489 19.99 5.84 15.73
CA ALA A 489 20.42 6.99 14.95
C ALA A 489 21.60 6.63 14.03
N ILE A 490 22.65 5.99 14.57
CA ILE A 490 23.80 5.53 13.79
C ILE A 490 23.35 4.56 12.71
N TYR A 491 22.55 3.55 13.06
CA TYR A 491 22.08 2.54 12.12
C TYR A 491 21.25 3.15 10.97
N THR A 492 20.30 4.03 11.30
CA THR A 492 19.43 4.67 10.30
C THR A 492 20.19 5.66 9.43
N LEU A 493 21.08 6.47 10.01
CA LEU A 493 21.90 7.44 9.29
C LEU A 493 22.87 6.73 8.35
N THR A 494 23.62 5.73 8.84
CA THR A 494 24.53 4.92 8.01
C THR A 494 23.76 4.24 6.88
N GLY A 495 22.60 3.63 7.16
CA GLY A 495 21.74 3.03 6.14
C GLY A 495 21.22 4.03 5.10
N ARG A 496 20.98 5.29 5.49
CA ARG A 496 20.56 6.38 4.58
C ARG A 496 21.71 6.90 3.75
N LEU A 497 22.86 7.18 4.37
CA LEU A 497 24.08 7.62 3.69
C LEU A 497 24.51 6.57 2.66
N MET A 498 24.56 5.29 3.05
CA MET A 498 24.85 4.20 2.12
C MET A 498 23.86 4.18 0.95
N ARG A 499 22.56 4.42 1.16
CA ARG A 499 21.57 4.48 0.07
C ARG A 499 21.62 5.75 -0.79
N SER A 500 22.16 6.84 -0.25
CA SER A 500 22.32 8.11 -0.97
C SER A 500 23.60 8.13 -1.81
N LEU A 501 24.68 7.54 -1.28
CA LEU A 501 25.97 7.37 -1.97
C LEU A 501 25.93 6.24 -2.99
N ALA A 502 25.09 5.23 -2.74
CA ALA A 502 24.77 4.15 -3.67
C ALA A 502 24.01 4.67 -4.87
#